data_AF-A0A1M6W800-F1
#
_entry.id   AF-A0A1M6W800-F1
#
_cell.length_a   1.000
_cell.length_b   1.000
_cell.length_c   1.000
_cell.angle_alpha   90.00
_cell.angle_beta   90.00
_cell.angle_gamma   90.00
#
_symmetry.space_group_name_H-M   'P 1'
#
loop_
_entity.id
_entity.type
_entity.pdbx_description
1 polymer ?
#
loop_
_entity_poly.entity_id
_entity_poly.type
_entity_poly.pdbx_seq_one_letter_code
_entity_poly.pdbx_strand_id
1 'polypeptide(L)'
;MVTYEYGNPHAVITLVQTVDEHDIAGMDDEVAEIQRLSGKEFRLLAVKVESWNLDLSPWPATAVFGKDDFGDGAGELLTEILKLCQDESKIYYLGGYSLAALFSLWAAY
;
A
#
# COMPACT_ATOMS: atom_id res chain seq x y z
N MET A 1 -7.96 4.97 9.43
CA MET A 1 -6.86 4.75 8.48
C MET A 1 -5.98 5.99 8.48
N VAL A 2 -4.68 5.82 8.74
CA VAL A 2 -3.68 6.91 8.67
C VAL A 2 -2.99 6.81 7.31
N THR A 3 -2.79 7.94 6.64
CA THR A 3 -2.14 7.99 5.33
C THR A 3 -1.07 9.08 5.33
N TYR A 4 0.11 8.74 4.81
CA TYR A 4 1.20 9.68 4.57
C TYR A 4 1.33 9.92 3.08
N GLU A 5 1.76 11.13 2.71
CA GLU A 5 1.82 11.56 1.32
C GLU A 5 3.21 12.07 0.96
N TYR A 6 3.71 11.61 -0.18
CA TYR A 6 5.02 11.94 -0.71
C TYR A 6 4.96 12.25 -2.21
N GLY A 7 6.01 12.88 -2.73
CA GLY A 7 6.12 13.22 -4.15
C GLY A 7 5.22 14.41 -4.55
N ASN A 8 4.75 14.42 -5.79
CA ASN A 8 3.98 15.52 -6.36
C ASN A 8 2.46 15.24 -6.30
N PRO A 9 1.67 15.96 -5.46
CA PRO A 9 0.22 15.76 -5.31
C PRO A 9 -0.57 15.96 -6.62
N HIS A 10 -0.01 16.76 -7.54
CA HIS A 10 -0.66 17.09 -8.80
C HIS A 10 -0.31 16.12 -9.94
N ALA A 11 0.61 15.19 -9.73
CA ALA A 11 0.97 14.19 -10.73
C ALA A 11 -0.23 13.33 -11.14
N VAL A 12 -0.29 12.92 -12.40
CA VAL A 12 -1.35 12.03 -12.92
C VAL A 12 -1.23 10.64 -12.29
N ILE A 13 -0.01 10.18 -12.01
CA ILE A 13 0.24 8.87 -11.40
C ILE A 13 0.15 9.00 -9.88
N THR A 14 -0.62 8.11 -9.25
CA THR A 14 -0.62 7.92 -7.80
C THR A 14 -0.25 6.48 -7.48
N LEU A 15 0.87 6.29 -6.80
CA LEU A 15 1.26 5.01 -6.20
C LEU A 15 0.55 4.88 -4.85
N VAL A 16 -0.01 3.72 -4.57
CA VAL A 16 -0.63 3.38 -3.29
C VAL A 16 0.12 2.19 -2.72
N GLN A 17 0.68 2.37 -1.53
CA GLN A 17 1.49 1.35 -0.86
C GLN A 17 1.03 1.22 0.58
N THR A 18 0.78 -0.01 1.03
CA THR A 18 0.50 -0.26 2.45
C THR A 18 1.82 -0.34 3.21
N VAL A 19 1.88 0.30 4.38
CA VAL A 19 3.10 0.46 5.18
C VAL A 19 2.85 0.15 6.65
N ASP A 20 3.88 -0.31 7.36
CA ASP A 20 3.90 -0.35 8.82
C ASP A 20 4.72 0.82 9.40
N GLU A 21 4.95 0.83 10.72
CA GLU A 21 5.75 1.87 11.38
C GLU A 21 7.24 1.85 10.94
N HIS A 22 7.77 0.68 10.58
CA HIS A 22 9.17 0.53 10.18
C HIS A 22 9.42 1.11 8.78
N ASP A 23 8.46 0.96 7.88
CA ASP A 23 8.56 1.44 6.49
C ASP A 23 8.64 2.98 6.41
N ILE A 24 7.95 3.70 7.30
CA ILE A 24 7.82 5.17 7.26
C ILE A 24 9.19 5.87 7.22
N ALA A 25 10.17 5.36 7.97
CA ALA A 25 11.49 5.96 8.07
C ALA A 25 12.29 5.91 6.76
N GLY A 26 11.98 4.99 5.84
CA GLY A 26 12.67 4.82 4.56
C GLY A 26 11.94 5.42 3.35
N MET A 27 10.76 6.00 3.56
CA MET A 27 9.85 6.35 2.47
C MET A 27 10.39 7.47 1.57
N ASP A 28 11.10 8.46 2.14
CA ASP A 28 11.72 9.54 1.34
C ASP A 28 12.79 8.99 0.38
N ASP A 29 13.61 8.05 0.84
CA ASP A 29 14.65 7.41 0.02
C ASP A 29 14.03 6.52 -1.07
N GLU A 30 12.98 5.78 -0.74
CA GLU A 30 12.22 4.97 -1.70
C GLU A 30 11.58 5.83 -2.79
N VAL A 31 10.90 6.92 -2.41
CA VAL A 31 10.29 7.87 -3.34
C VAL A 31 11.35 8.48 -4.26
N ALA A 32 12.50 8.90 -3.70
CA ALA A 32 13.60 9.44 -4.48
C ALA A 32 14.14 8.42 -5.48
N GLU A 33 14.30 7.15 -5.08
CA GLU A 33 14.83 6.09 -5.93
C GLU A 33 13.85 5.69 -7.04
N ILE A 34 12.55 5.57 -6.73
CA ILE A 34 11.51 5.31 -7.75
C ILE A 34 11.48 6.46 -8.76
N GLN A 35 11.55 7.71 -8.31
CA GLN A 35 11.58 8.86 -9.20
C GLN A 35 12.83 8.86 -10.08
N ARG A 36 14.00 8.55 -9.51
CA ARG A 36 15.28 8.46 -10.22
C ARG A 36 15.28 7.37 -11.30
N LEU A 37 14.75 6.17 -10.98
CA LEU A 37 14.75 5.02 -11.88
C LEU A 37 13.67 5.12 -12.97
N SER A 38 12.48 5.62 -12.62
CA SER A 38 11.35 5.71 -13.55
C SER A 38 11.40 6.96 -14.44
N GLY A 39 12.02 8.05 -13.97
CA GLY A 39 11.94 9.36 -14.60
C GLY A 39 10.52 9.94 -14.65
N LYS A 40 9.62 9.47 -13.78
CA LYS A 40 8.22 9.90 -13.72
C LYS A 40 7.98 10.76 -12.49
N GLU A 41 7.11 11.76 -12.64
CA GLU A 41 6.48 12.39 -11.49
C GLU A 41 5.28 11.56 -11.05
N PHE A 42 5.16 11.35 -9.74
CA PHE A 42 4.04 10.65 -9.13
C PHE A 42 3.78 11.24 -7.74
N ARG A 43 2.57 11.01 -7.26
CA ARG A 43 2.19 11.07 -5.85
C ARG A 43 2.36 9.66 -5.26
N LEU A 44 2.85 9.53 -4.04
CA LEU A 44 2.81 8.28 -3.29
C LEU A 44 1.94 8.45 -2.05
N LEU A 45 0.95 7.57 -1.93
CA LEU A 45 0.09 7.40 -0.77
C LEU A 45 0.55 6.18 0.02
N ALA A 46 1.21 6.42 1.15
CA ALA A 46 1.59 5.39 2.09
C ALA A 46 0.44 5.18 3.10
N VAL A 47 -0.28 4.08 2.95
CA VAL A 47 -1.45 3.72 3.75
C VAL A 47 -1.00 2.87 4.92
N LYS A 48 -1.03 3.44 6.13
CA LYS A 48 -0.59 2.72 7.33
C LYS A 48 -1.62 1.67 7.73
N VAL A 49 -1.15 0.44 7.91
CA VAL A 49 -1.92 -0.66 8.51
C VAL A 49 -1.51 -0.84 9.97
N GLU A 50 -2.44 -1.29 10.81
CA GLU A 50 -2.18 -1.46 12.25
C GLU A 50 -1.72 -2.89 12.55
N SER A 51 -2.27 -3.87 11.82
CA SER A 51 -1.88 -5.27 11.94
C SER A 51 -1.57 -5.84 10.56
N TRP A 52 -0.28 -5.95 10.25
CA TRP A 52 0.20 -6.40 8.94
C TRP A 52 -0.44 -7.72 8.50
N ASN A 53 -0.46 -8.73 9.37
CA ASN A 53 -1.02 -10.05 9.06
C ASN A 53 -2.56 -10.08 9.04
N LEU A 54 -3.24 -9.23 9.81
CA LEU A 54 -4.71 -9.20 9.82
C LEU A 54 -5.24 -8.40 8.64
N ASP A 55 -4.74 -7.19 8.46
CA ASP A 55 -5.28 -6.17 7.56
C ASP A 55 -4.98 -6.48 6.09
N LEU A 56 -3.84 -7.10 5.79
CA LEU A 56 -3.42 -7.41 4.41
C LEU A 56 -3.86 -8.79 3.93
N SER A 57 -4.28 -9.66 4.84
CA SER A 57 -4.59 -11.05 4.48
C SER A 57 -6.00 -11.18 3.91
N PRO A 58 -6.16 -11.82 2.74
CA PRO A 58 -7.49 -11.96 2.14
C PRO A 58 -8.35 -13.08 2.70
N TRP A 59 -7.74 -14.01 3.44
CA TRP A 59 -8.44 -15.10 4.12
C TRP A 59 -7.64 -15.55 5.33
N PRO A 60 -8.32 -16.11 6.37
CA PRO A 60 -7.63 -16.55 7.56
C PRO A 60 -6.72 -17.74 7.25
N ALA A 61 -5.52 -17.75 7.83
CA ALA A 61 -4.62 -18.88 7.74
C ALA A 61 -3.73 -18.95 8.98
N THR A 62 -3.34 -20.14 9.40
CA THR A 62 -2.42 -20.30 10.52
C THR A 62 -1.06 -19.70 10.19
N ALA A 63 -0.42 -19.08 11.19
CA ALA A 63 0.94 -18.58 11.09
C ALA A 63 1.87 -19.70 10.58
N VAL A 64 2.48 -19.49 9.41
CA VAL A 64 3.53 -20.38 8.89
C VAL A 64 4.86 -20.10 9.59
N PHE A 65 5.06 -18.84 10.01
CA PHE A 65 6.18 -18.36 10.80
C PHE A 65 5.67 -17.40 11.88
N GLY A 66 6.29 -17.42 13.06
CA GLY A 66 5.88 -16.55 14.17
C GLY A 66 4.66 -17.09 14.94
N LYS A 67 3.96 -16.19 15.63
CA LYS A 67 2.80 -16.52 16.48
C LYS A 67 1.48 -15.93 16.00
N ASP A 68 1.54 -14.98 15.07
CA ASP A 68 0.39 -14.21 14.63
C ASP A 68 -0.19 -14.83 13.36
N ASP A 69 -1.40 -15.35 13.47
CA ASP A 69 -2.15 -15.91 12.35
C ASP A 69 -2.46 -14.82 11.30
N PHE A 70 -2.63 -15.26 10.06
CA PHE A 70 -3.18 -14.43 8.99
C PHE A 70 -4.69 -14.30 9.16
N GLY A 71 -5.21 -13.10 8.92
CA GLY A 71 -6.63 -12.78 9.07
C GLY A 71 -7.39 -12.61 7.75
N ASP A 72 -8.51 -11.91 7.77
CA ASP A 72 -9.41 -11.67 6.64
C ASP A 72 -9.71 -10.18 6.39
N GLY A 73 -8.86 -9.28 6.91
CA GLY A 73 -9.06 -7.83 6.89
C GLY A 73 -8.90 -7.16 5.53
N ALA A 74 -8.36 -7.85 4.52
CA ALA A 74 -8.06 -7.24 3.22
C ALA A 74 -9.27 -6.58 2.54
N GLY A 75 -10.46 -7.14 2.69
CA GLY A 75 -11.68 -6.56 2.10
C GLY A 75 -12.04 -5.20 2.68
N GLU A 76 -11.90 -5.05 4.00
CA GLU A 76 -12.14 -3.79 4.69
C GLU A 76 -11.08 -2.75 4.29
N LEU A 77 -9.80 -3.15 4.29
CA LEU A 77 -8.71 -2.29 3.87
C LEU A 77 -8.86 -1.82 2.41
N LEU A 78 -9.21 -2.72 1.49
CA LEU A 78 -9.42 -2.36 0.09
C LEU A 78 -10.56 -1.35 -0.07
N THR A 79 -11.64 -1.53 0.70
CA THR A 79 -12.77 -0.57 0.71
C THR A 79 -12.31 0.83 1.12
N GLU A 80 -11.42 0.94 2.11
CA GLU A 80 -10.85 2.23 2.52
C GLU A 80 -9.87 2.80 1.47
N ILE A 81 -9.02 1.97 0.87
CA ILE A 81 -8.10 2.39 -0.20
C ILE A 81 -8.87 2.93 -1.42
N LEU A 82 -9.96 2.27 -1.81
CA LEU A 82 -10.78 2.73 -2.94
C LEU A 82 -11.42 4.11 -2.70
N LYS A 83 -11.68 4.50 -1.45
CA LYS A 83 -12.13 5.86 -1.12
C LYS A 83 -11.05 6.92 -1.36
N LEU A 84 -9.78 6.54 -1.31
CA LEU A 84 -8.66 7.43 -1.67
C LEU A 84 -8.47 7.54 -3.19
N CYS A 85 -9.04 6.59 -3.95
CA CYS A 85 -8.81 6.42 -5.38
C CYS A 85 -10.03 6.82 -6.23
N GLN A 86 -10.67 7.94 -5.89
CA GLN A 86 -11.91 8.39 -6.54
C GLN A 86 -11.70 9.40 -7.69
N ASP A 87 -10.49 9.94 -7.86
CA ASP A 87 -10.22 10.92 -8.92
C ASP A 87 -9.93 10.21 -10.24
N GLU A 88 -10.92 10.21 -11.14
CA GLU A 88 -10.85 9.56 -12.46
C GLU A 88 -9.80 10.17 -13.40
N SER A 89 -9.26 11.36 -13.08
CA SER A 89 -8.17 11.96 -13.85
C SER A 89 -6.79 11.35 -13.53
N LYS A 90 -6.71 10.54 -12.47
CA LYS A 90 -5.49 9.90 -12.00
C LYS A 90 -5.39 8.45 -12.47
N ILE A 91 -4.15 7.96 -12.53
CA ILE A 91 -3.85 6.54 -12.70
C ILE A 91 -3.31 6.02 -11.37
N TYR A 92 -3.99 5.04 -10.80
CA TYR A 92 -3.62 4.44 -9.52
C TYR A 92 -2.88 3.12 -9.72
N TYR A 93 -1.74 2.97 -9.05
CA TYR A 93 -1.00 1.71 -8.96
C TYR A 93 -0.98 1.27 -7.51
N LEU A 94 -1.67 0.17 -7.20
CA LEU A 94 -1.57 -0.49 -5.91
C LEU A 94 -0.40 -1.47 -5.94
N GLY A 95 0.50 -1.34 -4.97
CA GLY A 95 1.67 -2.20 -4.86
C GLY A 95 2.21 -2.28 -3.44
N GLY A 96 3.20 -3.14 -3.26
CA GLY A 96 3.91 -3.30 -2.00
C GLY A 96 4.80 -4.53 -2.00
N TYR A 97 5.57 -4.71 -0.94
CA TYR A 97 6.48 -5.85 -0.79
C TYR A 97 5.88 -6.96 0.09
N SER A 98 6.27 -8.20 -0.18
CA SER A 98 5.88 -9.37 0.63
C SER A 98 4.35 -9.54 0.73
N LEU A 99 3.76 -9.52 1.93
CA LEU A 99 2.32 -9.66 2.12
C LEU A 99 1.53 -8.52 1.47
N ALA A 100 2.08 -7.30 1.40
CA ALA A 100 1.45 -6.20 0.68
C ALA A 100 1.39 -6.46 -0.84
N ALA A 101 2.35 -7.21 -1.39
CA ALA A 101 2.30 -7.66 -2.78
C ALA A 101 1.17 -8.68 -3.00
N LEU A 102 1.00 -9.64 -2.06
CA LEU A 102 -0.11 -10.58 -2.10
C LEU A 102 -1.46 -9.87 -2.05
N PHE A 103 -1.61 -8.91 -1.12
CA PHE A 103 -2.78 -8.05 -1.03
C PHE A 103 -3.07 -7.35 -2.37
N SER A 104 -2.04 -6.73 -2.97
CA SER A 104 -2.18 -6.01 -4.24
C SER A 104 -2.63 -6.91 -5.39
N LEU A 105 -2.08 -8.13 -5.47
CA LEU A 105 -2.46 -9.12 -6.48
C LEU A 105 -3.89 -9.62 -6.27
N TRP A 106 -4.27 -9.89 -5.02
CA TRP A 106 -5.62 -10.32 -4.68
C TRP A 106 -6.65 -9.22 -4.97
N ALA A 107 -6.36 -7.97 -4.63
CA ALA A 107 -7.25 -6.84 -4.86
C ALA A 107 -7.50 -6.55 -6.35
N ALA A 108 -6.60 -7.00 -7.23
CA ALA A 108 -6.70 -6.83 -8.68
C ALA A 108 -7.39 -8.00 -9.41
N TYR A 109 -7.71 -9.09 -8.71
CA TYR A 109 -8.34 -10.29 -9.27
C TYR A 109 -9.87 -10.20 -9.24
#